data_AF-A0A6G9SET9-F1
#
_entry.id   AF-A0A6G9SET9-F1
#
_cell.length_a   1.000
_cell.length_b   1.000
_cell.length_c   1.000
_cell.angle_alpha   90.00
_cell.angle_beta   90.00
_cell.angle_gamma   90.00
#
_symmetry.space_group_name_H-M   'P 1'
#
loop_
_entity.id
_entity.type
_entity.pdbx_description
1 polymer ?
#
loop_
_entity_poly.entity_id
_entity_poly.type
_entity_poly.pdbx_seq_one_letter_code
_entity_poly.pdbx_strand_id
1 'polypeptide(L)'
;MRQVVNQGLLGVVIAITTLTAINIPGVSAQDKSKCISQITGKAGNLFSGECIPNRLWINPSYGTEYARLMRIAIKAAANKDDYDTAFINFSRAQGISGVTDSEVRRGLLGAILAKSLQKNPVQGYFPSRIWLLVTGEFSEGG
;
A
#
# COMPACT_ATOMS: atom_id res chain seq x y z
N MET A 1 -32.81 47.30 37.30
CA MET A 1 -32.67 48.74 37.61
C MET A 1 -31.17 49.08 37.73
N ARG A 2 -30.75 50.15 37.04
CA ARG A 2 -29.50 50.96 37.22
C ARG A 2 -28.15 50.20 37.26
N GLN A 3 -27.40 50.13 36.15
CA GLN A 3 -26.37 51.09 35.72
C GLN A 3 -25.41 51.55 36.84
N VAL A 4 -24.15 51.12 36.73
CA VAL A 4 -22.99 51.95 37.08
C VAL A 4 -22.05 51.94 35.88
N VAL A 5 -22.10 53.04 35.14
CA VAL A 5 -21.10 53.45 34.17
C VAL A 5 -20.04 54.22 34.96
N ASN A 6 -18.76 53.93 34.77
CA ASN A 6 -17.78 54.99 34.84
C ASN A 6 -16.69 54.78 33.79
N GLN A 7 -16.73 55.70 32.83
CA GLN A 7 -15.75 55.90 31.77
C GLN A 7 -14.58 56.72 32.33
N GLY A 8 -13.36 56.37 31.90
CA GLY A 8 -12.23 57.28 31.82
C GLY A 8 -11.32 56.75 30.71
N LEU A 9 -11.39 57.29 29.47
CA LEU A 9 -10.57 58.42 28.96
C LEU A 9 -9.07 58.19 29.21
N LEU A 10 -8.14 58.14 28.25
CA LEU A 10 -7.99 58.62 26.86
C LEU A 10 -6.92 57.71 26.20
N GLY A 11 -6.71 57.59 24.89
CA GLY A 11 -7.23 58.24 23.71
C GLY A 11 -6.47 57.72 22.47
N VAL A 12 -7.20 57.64 21.35
CA VAL A 12 -6.77 57.81 19.95
C VAL A 12 -5.51 57.09 19.45
N VAL A 13 -5.70 56.05 18.64
CA VAL A 13 -5.04 55.93 17.32
C VAL A 13 -6.03 55.29 16.34
N ILE A 14 -6.43 56.04 15.31
CA ILE A 14 -7.06 55.48 14.12
C ILE A 14 -5.96 54.78 13.31
N ALA A 15 -6.07 53.47 13.11
CA ALA A 15 -5.26 52.74 12.15
C ALA A 15 -6.13 51.74 11.38
N ILE A 16 -6.51 52.15 10.18
CA ILE A 16 -6.89 51.26 9.08
C ILE A 16 -5.67 50.39 8.80
N THR A 17 -5.76 49.07 8.90
CA THR A 17 -4.98 48.17 8.03
C THR A 17 -5.42 46.71 8.11
N THR A 18 -5.60 46.16 6.91
CA THR A 18 -5.32 44.79 6.49
C THR A 18 -6.22 43.67 7.03
N LEU A 19 -7.18 43.29 6.17
CA LEU A 19 -7.47 41.87 5.95
C LEU A 19 -6.13 41.14 5.82
N THR A 20 -5.80 40.30 6.79
CA THR A 20 -4.77 39.29 6.60
C THR A 20 -5.31 38.33 5.55
N ALA A 21 -4.96 38.60 4.30
CA ALA A 21 -4.90 37.58 3.27
C ALA A 21 -4.04 36.46 3.87
N ILE A 22 -4.69 35.38 4.27
CA ILE A 22 -4.01 34.15 4.61
C ILE A 22 -3.36 33.72 3.30
N ASN A 23 -2.10 34.11 3.13
CA ASN A 23 -1.18 33.50 2.18
C ASN A 23 -1.01 32.05 2.62
N ILE A 24 -1.99 31.21 2.34
CA ILE A 24 -1.75 29.78 2.19
C ILE A 24 -0.96 29.71 0.89
N PRO A 25 0.35 29.39 0.93
CA PRO A 25 1.12 29.20 -0.29
C PRO A 25 0.35 28.19 -1.13
N GLY A 26 0.09 28.56 -2.38
CA GLY A 26 -0.64 27.71 -3.31
C GLY A 26 -0.11 26.29 -3.23
N VAL A 27 -0.97 25.36 -2.81
CA VAL A 27 -0.77 23.95 -3.12
C VAL A 27 -0.98 23.85 -4.62
N SER A 28 0.06 24.19 -5.37
CA SER A 28 0.15 23.84 -6.78
C SER A 28 -0.05 22.34 -6.85
N ALA A 29 -0.86 21.88 -7.80
CA ALA A 29 -0.96 20.47 -8.14
C ALA A 29 0.44 19.84 -8.18
N GLN A 30 0.77 18.97 -7.22
CA GLN A 30 1.99 18.18 -7.26
C GLN A 30 1.68 16.73 -6.98
N ASP A 31 1.61 16.03 -8.10
CA ASP A 31 1.99 14.66 -8.34
C ASP A 31 1.23 13.55 -7.56
N LYS A 32 0.45 12.82 -8.36
CA LYS A 32 -0.03 11.46 -8.12
C LYS A 32 0.95 10.71 -7.22
N SER A 33 0.46 10.08 -6.15
CA SER A 33 1.21 9.22 -5.24
C SER A 33 2.04 8.18 -6.00
N LYS A 34 3.24 8.56 -6.44
CA LYS A 34 4.21 7.66 -7.04
C LYS A 34 4.71 6.80 -5.89
N CYS A 35 4.38 5.52 -5.93
CA CYS A 35 4.94 4.50 -5.04
C CYS A 35 6.46 4.69 -4.96
N ILE A 36 7.00 4.87 -3.76
CA ILE A 36 8.44 5.06 -3.59
C ILE A 36 9.09 3.68 -3.59
N SER A 37 10.15 3.51 -4.39
CA SER A 37 10.94 2.29 -4.41
C SER A 37 11.57 2.03 -3.06
N GLN A 38 11.31 0.85 -2.51
CA GLN A 38 11.98 0.38 -1.29
C GLN A 38 13.48 0.11 -1.54
N ILE A 39 13.88 -0.11 -2.79
CA ILE A 39 15.27 -0.41 -3.18
C ILE A 39 16.04 0.89 -3.46
N THR A 40 15.42 1.86 -4.14
CA THR A 40 16.12 3.08 -4.60
C THR A 40 15.75 4.36 -3.85
N GLY A 41 14.69 4.36 -3.03
CA GLY A 41 14.20 5.53 -2.31
C GLY A 41 13.61 6.64 -3.20
N LYS A 42 13.43 6.37 -4.50
CA LYS A 42 12.90 7.32 -5.48
C LYS A 42 11.44 7.03 -5.80
N ALA A 43 10.71 8.08 -6.22
CA ALA A 43 9.38 7.95 -6.80
C ALA A 43 9.44 6.99 -7.99
N GLY A 44 8.88 5.80 -7.82
CA GLY A 44 9.00 4.71 -8.76
C GLY A 44 7.99 4.81 -9.90
N ASN A 45 8.37 4.25 -11.03
CA ASN A 45 7.47 3.94 -12.11
C ASN A 45 6.91 2.52 -11.88
N LEU A 46 5.58 2.36 -11.88
CA LEU A 46 4.92 1.05 -11.72
C LEU A 46 5.46 -0.01 -12.69
N PHE A 47 5.98 0.42 -13.85
CA PHE A 47 6.52 -0.46 -14.89
C PHE A 47 8.03 -0.71 -14.78
N SER A 48 8.79 0.10 -14.03
CA SER A 48 10.25 -0.05 -13.88
C SER A 48 10.66 -1.06 -12.80
N GLY A 49 9.72 -1.56 -11.99
CA GLY A 49 10.05 -2.38 -10.80
C GLY A 49 10.52 -1.53 -9.61
N GLU A 50 10.52 -0.20 -9.74
CA GLU A 50 10.81 0.73 -8.65
C GLU A 50 9.60 0.92 -7.71
N CYS A 51 8.56 0.11 -7.84
CA CYS A 51 7.37 0.13 -7.00
C CYS A 51 7.01 -1.26 -6.48
N ILE A 52 8.01 -2.09 -6.22
CA ILE A 52 7.79 -3.41 -5.63
C ILE A 52 7.21 -3.21 -4.22
N PRO A 53 6.02 -3.77 -3.91
CA PRO A 53 5.45 -3.67 -2.58
C PRO A 53 6.31 -4.44 -1.58
N ASN A 54 6.08 -4.20 -0.28
CA ASN A 54 6.67 -5.05 0.75
C ASN A 54 6.27 -6.51 0.54
N ARG A 55 7.16 -7.42 0.93
CA ARG A 55 6.86 -8.85 1.05
C ARG A 55 5.60 -9.07 1.89
N LEU A 56 4.93 -10.19 1.66
CA LEU A 56 3.71 -10.55 2.36
C LEU A 56 4.00 -10.73 3.84
N TRP A 57 3.33 -9.93 4.67
CA TRP A 57 3.45 -10.04 6.10
C TRP A 57 2.60 -11.22 6.59
N ILE A 58 3.19 -12.05 7.47
CA ILE A 58 2.48 -13.18 8.09
C ILE A 58 2.05 -12.75 9.47
N ASN A 59 0.78 -12.36 9.61
CA ASN A 59 0.24 -11.93 10.89
C ASN A 59 0.20 -13.10 11.90
N PRO A 60 0.95 -13.03 13.01
CA PRO A 60 0.99 -14.12 14.00
C PRO A 60 -0.33 -14.29 14.76
N SER A 61 -1.23 -13.29 14.77
CA SER A 61 -2.49 -13.37 15.53
C SER A 61 -3.46 -14.43 14.99
N TYR A 62 -3.32 -14.84 13.74
CA TYR A 62 -4.15 -15.89 13.12
C TYR A 62 -3.65 -17.32 13.40
N GLY A 63 -2.56 -17.46 14.17
CA GLY A 63 -2.07 -18.75 14.63
C GLY A 63 -1.12 -19.48 13.67
N THR A 64 -0.63 -20.63 14.14
CA THR A 64 0.45 -21.39 13.48
C THR A 64 0.04 -21.98 12.14
N GLU A 65 -1.22 -22.43 12.01
CA GLU A 65 -1.72 -23.02 10.76
C GLU A 65 -1.84 -21.98 9.65
N TYR A 66 -2.36 -20.79 9.95
CA TYR A 66 -2.33 -19.66 9.01
C TYR A 66 -0.90 -19.37 8.55
N ALA A 67 0.03 -19.23 9.49
CA ALA A 67 1.41 -18.93 9.18
C ALA A 67 2.06 -20.02 8.32
N ARG A 68 1.73 -21.29 8.56
CA ARG A 68 2.20 -22.43 7.75
C ARG A 68 1.66 -22.34 6.31
N LEU A 69 0.37 -22.09 6.15
CA LEU A 69 -0.29 -21.97 4.84
C LEU A 69 0.30 -20.80 4.03
N MET A 70 0.47 -19.63 4.65
CA MET A 70 1.10 -18.46 4.03
C MET A 70 2.51 -18.77 3.52
N ARG A 71 3.37 -19.39 4.35
CA ARG A 71 4.75 -19.75 3.94
C ARG A 71 4.79 -20.74 2.79
N ILE A 72 3.92 -21.76 2.81
CA ILE A 72 3.83 -22.74 1.72
C ILE A 72 3.41 -22.04 0.43
N ALA A 73 2.40 -21.17 0.49
CA ALA A 73 1.91 -20.44 -0.66
C ALA A 73 2.98 -19.53 -1.27
N ILE A 74 3.66 -18.74 -0.43
CA ILE A 74 4.76 -17.86 -0.84
C ILE A 74 5.89 -18.67 -1.49
N LYS A 75 6.35 -19.74 -0.83
CA LYS A 75 7.44 -20.57 -1.35
C LYS A 75 7.09 -21.27 -2.67
N ALA A 76 5.83 -21.71 -2.82
CA ALA A 76 5.37 -22.32 -4.06
C ALA A 76 5.41 -21.34 -5.23
N ALA A 77 4.85 -20.14 -5.06
CA ALA A 77 4.85 -19.12 -6.11
C ALA A 77 6.26 -18.55 -6.38
N ALA A 78 6.96 -18.09 -5.34
CA ALA A 78 8.21 -17.36 -5.48
C ALA A 78 9.38 -18.24 -5.95
N ASN A 79 9.44 -19.51 -5.56
CA ASN A 79 10.60 -20.37 -5.84
C ASN A 79 10.33 -21.47 -6.87
N LYS A 80 9.06 -21.77 -7.16
CA LYS A 80 8.69 -22.88 -8.05
C LYS A 80 7.76 -22.48 -9.19
N ASP A 81 7.35 -21.21 -9.27
CA ASP A 81 6.30 -20.75 -10.19
C ASP A 81 5.01 -21.59 -10.10
N ASP A 82 4.75 -22.21 -8.93
CA ASP A 82 3.60 -23.06 -8.66
C ASP A 82 2.47 -22.21 -8.07
N TYR A 83 1.79 -21.48 -8.95
CA TYR A 83 0.70 -20.58 -8.57
C TYR A 83 -0.60 -21.32 -8.22
N ASP A 84 -0.74 -22.59 -8.61
CA ASP A 84 -1.87 -23.44 -8.21
C ASP A 84 -1.80 -23.80 -6.73
N THR A 85 -0.63 -24.29 -6.29
CA THR A 85 -0.39 -24.55 -4.86
C THR A 85 -0.50 -23.26 -4.05
N ALA A 86 0.00 -22.14 -4.57
CA ALA A 86 -0.13 -20.84 -3.92
C ALA A 86 -1.61 -20.44 -3.73
N PHE A 87 -2.41 -20.49 -4.80
CA PHE A 87 -3.84 -20.17 -4.75
C PHE A 87 -4.60 -21.00 -3.71
N ILE A 88 -4.37 -22.32 -3.69
CA ILE A 88 -5.03 -23.23 -2.74
C ILE A 88 -4.67 -22.88 -1.30
N ASN A 89 -3.39 -22.65 -1.00
CA ASN A 89 -2.95 -22.38 0.37
C ASN A 89 -3.36 -20.99 0.84
N PHE A 90 -3.34 -19.96 -0.02
CA PHE A 90 -3.91 -18.66 0.35
C PHE A 90 -5.43 -18.73 0.55
N SER A 91 -6.16 -19.52 -0.24
CA SER A 91 -7.60 -19.70 -0.05
C SER A 91 -7.91 -20.36 1.31
N ARG A 92 -7.08 -21.33 1.72
CA ARG A 92 -7.16 -21.94 3.06
C ARG A 92 -6.79 -20.94 4.16
N ALA A 93 -5.76 -20.11 3.97
CA ALA A 93 -5.40 -19.06 4.90
C ALA A 93 -6.50 -17.99 5.05
N GLN A 94 -7.23 -17.69 3.96
CA GLN A 94 -8.42 -16.82 3.99
C GLN A 94 -9.54 -17.43 4.85
N GLY A 95 -9.70 -18.75 4.83
CA GLY A 95 -10.65 -19.45 5.70
C GLY A 95 -10.37 -19.26 7.20
N ILE A 96 -9.12 -18.95 7.57
CA ILE A 96 -8.72 -18.70 8.97
C ILE A 96 -8.79 -17.20 9.31
N SER A 97 -8.23 -16.36 8.44
CA SER A 97 -8.07 -14.92 8.68
C SER A 97 -9.30 -14.08 8.32
N GLY A 98 -10.20 -14.62 7.49
CA GLY A 98 -11.35 -13.93 6.93
C GLY A 98 -11.03 -13.19 5.63
N VAL A 99 -12.08 -12.71 4.95
CA VAL A 99 -11.96 -12.05 3.63
C VAL A 99 -11.38 -10.64 3.69
N THR A 100 -11.11 -10.10 4.88
CA THR A 100 -10.57 -8.74 5.08
C THR A 100 -9.05 -8.70 5.27
N ASP A 101 -8.39 -9.86 5.42
CA ASP A 101 -6.93 -9.93 5.51
C ASP A 101 -6.29 -9.44 4.20
N SER A 102 -5.63 -8.29 4.27
CA SER A 102 -5.02 -7.62 3.13
C SER A 102 -3.86 -8.41 2.53
N GLU A 103 -3.11 -9.14 3.36
CA GLU A 103 -1.94 -9.90 2.91
C GLU A 103 -2.39 -11.16 2.17
N VAL A 104 -3.38 -11.88 2.70
CA VAL A 104 -3.98 -13.02 2.00
C VAL A 104 -4.61 -12.60 0.67
N ARG A 105 -5.34 -11.46 0.66
CA ARG A 105 -5.92 -10.94 -0.59
C ARG A 105 -4.86 -10.58 -1.62
N ARG A 106 -3.76 -9.96 -1.19
CA ARG A 106 -2.63 -9.63 -2.07
C ARG A 106 -1.98 -10.89 -2.63
N GLY A 107 -1.76 -11.91 -1.80
CA GLY A 107 -1.28 -13.23 -2.22
C GLY A 107 -2.20 -13.93 -3.22
N LEU A 108 -3.52 -13.96 -2.94
CA LEU A 108 -4.52 -14.51 -3.86
C LEU A 108 -4.52 -13.79 -5.21
N LEU A 109 -4.52 -12.46 -5.22
CA LEU A 109 -4.49 -11.67 -6.44
C LEU A 109 -3.24 -11.97 -7.27
N GLY A 110 -2.07 -12.02 -6.62
CA GLY A 110 -0.80 -12.37 -7.26
C GLY A 110 -0.86 -13.75 -7.91
N ALA A 111 -1.34 -14.76 -7.19
CA ALA A 111 -1.47 -16.12 -7.69
C ALA A 111 -2.46 -16.22 -8.88
N ILE A 112 -3.63 -15.56 -8.79
CA ILE A 112 -4.63 -15.55 -9.86
C ILE A 112 -4.07 -14.92 -11.14
N LEU A 113 -3.43 -13.74 -11.03
CA LEU A 113 -2.89 -13.03 -12.19
C LEU A 113 -1.72 -13.79 -12.82
N ALA A 114 -0.80 -14.29 -12.01
CA ALA A 114 0.34 -15.08 -12.51
C ALA A 114 -0.13 -16.38 -13.19
N LYS A 115 -1.07 -17.11 -12.58
CA LYS A 115 -1.71 -18.30 -13.19
C LYS A 115 -2.43 -17.97 -14.49
N SER A 116 -3.16 -16.85 -14.54
CA SER A 116 -3.85 -16.42 -15.77
C SER A 116 -2.87 -16.23 -16.92
N LEU A 117 -1.69 -15.66 -16.65
CA LEU A 117 -0.64 -15.47 -17.64
C LEU A 117 0.09 -16.76 -18.03
N GLN A 118 0.21 -17.73 -17.12
CA GLN A 118 0.66 -19.08 -17.49
C GLN A 118 -0.30 -19.74 -18.46
N LYS A 119 -1.62 -19.57 -18.24
CA LYS A 119 -2.65 -20.14 -19.10
C LYS A 119 -2.77 -19.41 -20.44
N ASN A 120 -2.64 -18.09 -20.44
CA ASN A 120 -2.77 -17.24 -21.62
C ASN A 120 -1.56 -16.28 -21.69
N PRO A 121 -0.45 -16.71 -22.29
CA PRO A 121 0.76 -15.90 -22.37
C PRO A 121 0.52 -14.60 -23.13
N VAL A 122 1.03 -13.48 -22.59
CA VAL A 122 1.03 -12.17 -23.23
C VAL A 122 2.46 -11.73 -23.43
N GLN A 123 2.81 -11.29 -24.65
CA GLN A 123 4.17 -10.89 -24.98
C GLN A 123 4.64 -9.75 -24.05
N GLY A 124 5.84 -9.90 -23.48
CA GLY A 124 6.44 -8.94 -22.55
C GLY A 124 5.98 -9.07 -21.09
N TYR A 125 5.04 -9.97 -20.78
CA TYR A 125 4.60 -10.25 -19.41
C TYR A 125 5.07 -11.64 -18.97
N PHE A 126 5.62 -11.70 -17.76
CA PHE A 126 6.09 -12.94 -17.14
C PHE A 126 5.30 -13.18 -15.84
N PRO A 127 4.77 -14.40 -15.61
CA PRO A 127 4.05 -14.74 -14.38
C PRO A 127 4.81 -14.35 -13.11
N SER A 128 6.11 -14.67 -13.05
CA SER A 128 6.99 -14.36 -11.91
C SER A 128 7.18 -12.87 -11.68
N ARG A 129 7.24 -12.07 -12.75
CA ARG A 129 7.31 -10.61 -12.63
C ARG A 129 5.99 -10.03 -12.12
N ILE A 130 4.85 -10.57 -12.53
CA ILE A 130 3.54 -10.15 -12.04
C ILE A 130 3.34 -10.54 -10.58
N TRP A 131 3.77 -11.74 -10.21
CA TRP A 131 3.84 -12.17 -8.82
C TRP A 131 4.63 -11.15 -7.97
N LEU A 132 5.88 -10.85 -8.35
CA LEU A 132 6.72 -9.85 -7.68
C LEU A 132 6.04 -8.49 -7.55
N LEU A 133 5.46 -7.97 -8.63
CA LEU A 133 4.83 -6.64 -8.65
C LEU A 133 3.58 -6.56 -7.77
N VAL A 134 2.88 -7.68 -7.55
CA VAL A 134 1.69 -7.73 -6.72
C VAL A 134 2.05 -7.99 -5.25
N THR A 135 2.97 -8.92 -4.98
CA THR A 135 3.17 -9.45 -3.63
C THR A 135 4.46 -8.99 -2.96
N GLY A 136 5.44 -8.51 -3.73
CA GLY A 136 6.77 -8.19 -3.24
C GLY A 136 7.67 -9.42 -3.04
N GLU A 137 7.13 -10.61 -3.29
CA GLU A 137 7.83 -11.87 -3.11
C GLU A 137 8.63 -12.24 -4.36
N PHE A 138 9.87 -12.65 -4.17
CA PHE A 138 10.75 -13.11 -5.23
C PHE A 138 11.58 -14.30 -4.74
N SER A 139 12.09 -15.10 -5.69
CA SER A 139 13.04 -16.16 -5.36
C SER A 139 14.32 -15.55 -4.81
N GLU A 140 14.70 -15.86 -3.58
CA GLU A 140 15.99 -15.44 -3.02
C GLU A 140 17.18 -16.22 -3.59
N GLY A 141 16.95 -17.17 -4.51
CA GLY A 141 17.89 -18.25 -4.77
C GLY A 141 17.81 -19.29 -3.65
N GLY A 142 17.67 -20.56 -4.02
CA GLY A 142 17.63 -21.67 -3.07
C GLY A 142 18.98 -21.96 -2.45
#